data_AF-A0AAU2U6Y0-F1
#
_entry.id   AF-A0AAU2U6Y0-F1
#
_cell.length_a   1.000
_cell.length_b   1.000
_cell.length_c   1.000
_cell.angle_alpha   90.00
_cell.angle_beta   90.00
_cell.angle_gamma   90.00
#
_symmetry.space_group_name_H-M   'P 1'
#
loop_
_entity.id
_entity.type
_entity.pdbx_description
1 polymer ?
#
loop_
_entity_poly.entity_id
_entity_poly.type
_entity_poly.pdbx_seq_one_letter_code
_entity_poly.pdbx_strand_id
1 'polypeptide(L)'
;MTTSPRPLPDQWTINLHPVANLTILTLHDTDGAEREIGFHPLTRPGTVDRTVGALAEITGLELRASAQKLIDTFYERTAQAQANVHAFSATVPDQQSLFDRLRVAVPCDVVRLVMDDETLTVGLQLTATGPAAGTLLTLTARWPGSATADGRTSGVTKDLDDDGRLTMRFDQTRAEAFLTWYRDQP
;
A
#
# COMPACT_ATOMS: atom_id res chain seq x y z
N MET A 1 -22.15 -11.84 -20.69
CA MET A 1 -22.75 -10.59 -20.19
C MET A 1 -21.67 -9.52 -20.32
N THR A 2 -21.85 -8.55 -21.21
CA THR A 2 -20.92 -7.41 -21.34
C THR A 2 -21.22 -6.43 -20.22
N THR A 3 -20.41 -6.45 -19.17
CA THR A 3 -20.39 -5.40 -18.15
C THR A 3 -20.03 -4.08 -18.83
N SER A 4 -20.84 -3.04 -18.62
CA SER A 4 -20.54 -1.71 -19.13
C SER A 4 -19.16 -1.26 -18.64
N PRO A 5 -18.35 -0.59 -19.48
CA PRO A 5 -17.05 -0.06 -19.08
C PRO A 5 -17.19 0.85 -17.86
N ARG A 6 -16.30 0.70 -16.87
CA ARG A 6 -16.33 1.54 -15.68
C ARG A 6 -15.99 2.98 -16.06
N PRO A 7 -16.79 3.97 -15.63
CA PRO A 7 -16.51 5.35 -15.95
C PRO A 7 -15.28 5.84 -15.17
N LEU A 8 -14.62 6.83 -15.76
CA LEU A 8 -13.68 7.68 -15.05
C LEU A 8 -14.42 8.38 -13.89
N PRO A 9 -13.85 8.48 -12.68
CA PRO A 9 -14.43 9.31 -11.64
C PRO A 9 -14.58 10.77 -12.08
N ASP A 10 -15.54 11.47 -11.49
CA ASP A 10 -15.81 12.87 -11.83
C ASP A 10 -14.57 13.75 -11.64
N GLN A 11 -14.29 14.60 -12.62
CA GLN A 11 -13.15 15.54 -12.65
C GLN A 11 -11.76 14.90 -12.65
N TRP A 12 -11.66 13.57 -12.69
CA TRP A 12 -10.39 12.89 -12.92
C TRP A 12 -9.98 13.04 -14.38
N THR A 13 -8.71 12.79 -14.67
CA THR A 13 -8.19 12.85 -16.05
C THR A 13 -7.22 11.72 -16.33
N ILE A 14 -6.98 11.45 -17.61
CA ILE A 14 -5.90 10.57 -18.04
C ILE A 14 -4.92 11.42 -18.85
N ASN A 15 -3.67 11.49 -18.39
CA ASN A 15 -2.58 12.01 -19.18
C ASN A 15 -2.03 10.91 -20.09
N LEU A 16 -1.87 11.24 -21.37
CA LEU A 16 -1.28 10.40 -22.39
C LEU A 16 0.06 11.04 -22.76
N HIS A 17 1.15 10.40 -22.36
CA HIS A 17 2.50 10.85 -22.61
C HIS A 17 3.21 9.91 -23.60
N PRO A 18 3.32 10.28 -24.89
CA PRO A 18 4.03 9.48 -25.88
C PRO A 18 5.55 9.49 -25.65
N VAL A 19 6.17 8.32 -25.50
CA VAL A 19 7.63 8.14 -25.37
C VAL A 19 8.08 7.08 -26.36
N ALA A 20 8.86 7.48 -27.36
CA ALA A 20 9.37 6.60 -28.43
C ALA A 20 8.25 5.74 -29.08
N ASN A 21 8.24 4.43 -28.83
CA ASN A 21 7.26 3.46 -29.33
C ASN A 21 6.22 3.06 -28.27
N LEU A 22 5.99 3.90 -27.27
CA LEU A 22 5.06 3.67 -26.16
C LEU A 22 4.23 4.93 -25.89
N THR A 23 3.01 4.76 -25.41
CA THR A 23 2.28 5.81 -24.68
C THR A 23 2.15 5.38 -23.24
N ILE A 24 2.66 6.22 -22.34
CA ILE A 24 2.42 6.10 -20.90
C ILE A 24 1.06 6.75 -20.63
N LEU A 25 0.19 6.03 -19.94
CA LEU A 25 -1.11 6.52 -19.50
C LEU A 25 -1.04 6.71 -18.00
N THR A 26 -1.26 7.93 -17.52
CA THR A 26 -1.29 8.24 -16.09
C THR A 26 -2.68 8.70 -15.70
N LEU A 27 -3.31 7.99 -14.77
CA LEU A 27 -4.58 8.37 -14.18
C LEU A 27 -4.31 9.42 -13.10
N HIS A 28 -4.94 10.59 -13.22
CA HIS A 28 -4.85 11.66 -12.23
C HIS A 28 -6.20 11.88 -11.57
N ASP A 29 -6.16 12.16 -10.27
CA ASP A 29 -7.34 12.61 -9.54
C ASP A 29 -7.64 14.10 -9.73
N THR A 30 -8.63 14.60 -8.99
CA THR A 30 -9.07 16.00 -9.01
C THR A 30 -8.00 16.99 -8.58
N ASP A 31 -7.03 16.55 -7.77
CA ASP A 31 -5.93 17.38 -7.27
C ASP A 31 -4.68 17.27 -8.16
N GLY A 32 -4.75 16.47 -9.24
CA GLY A 32 -3.65 16.20 -10.14
C GLY A 32 -2.68 15.12 -9.63
N ALA A 33 -2.98 14.47 -8.51
CA ALA A 33 -2.13 13.41 -7.98
C ALA A 33 -2.21 12.16 -8.88
N GLU A 34 -1.05 11.54 -9.13
CA GLU A 34 -0.97 10.29 -9.88
C GLU A 34 -1.57 9.13 -9.07
N ARG A 35 -2.48 8.39 -9.69
CA ARG A 35 -3.23 7.30 -9.05
C ARG A 35 -2.95 5.93 -9.65
N GLU A 36 -2.67 5.85 -10.94
CA GLU A 36 -2.35 4.60 -11.62
C GLU A 36 -1.57 4.89 -12.90
N ILE A 37 -0.63 4.00 -13.27
CA ILE A 37 0.17 4.12 -14.48
C ILE A 37 -0.01 2.87 -15.34
N GLY A 38 -0.24 3.08 -16.63
CA GLY A 38 -0.37 2.02 -17.62
C GLY A 38 0.44 2.33 -18.87
N PHE A 39 0.61 1.29 -19.69
CA PHE A 39 1.47 1.36 -20.85
C PHE A 39 0.75 0.80 -22.07
N HIS A 40 0.79 1.55 -23.16
CA HIS A 40 0.25 1.12 -24.45
C HIS A 40 1.35 1.16 -25.52
N PRO A 41 1.61 0.04 -26.24
CA PRO A 41 2.55 0.06 -27.35
C PRO A 41 2.04 0.94 -28.48
N LEU A 42 2.89 1.83 -28.99
CA LEU A 42 2.61 2.63 -30.17
C LEU A 42 3.06 1.90 -31.44
N THR A 43 2.20 1.90 -32.45
CA THR A 43 2.57 1.53 -33.82
C THR A 43 3.23 2.69 -34.58
N ARG A 44 2.99 3.95 -34.16
CA ARG A 44 3.69 5.16 -34.64
C ARG A 44 3.94 6.11 -33.46
N PRO A 45 5.08 6.83 -33.42
CA PRO A 45 5.33 7.82 -32.38
C PRO A 45 4.23 8.89 -32.42
N GLY A 46 3.47 9.01 -31.33
CA GLY A 46 2.84 10.29 -30.99
C GLY A 46 3.93 11.23 -30.52
N THR A 47 3.75 12.54 -30.72
CA THR A 47 4.77 13.54 -30.36
C THR A 47 4.26 14.58 -29.37
N VAL A 48 3.00 14.48 -28.93
CA VAL A 48 2.35 15.52 -28.14
C VAL A 48 1.62 14.90 -26.97
N ASP A 49 1.93 15.40 -25.79
CA ASP A 49 1.24 15.08 -24.55
C ASP A 49 -0.20 15.55 -24.62
N ARG A 50 -1.09 14.72 -24.09
CA ARG A 50 -2.52 15.02 -24.12
C ARG A 50 -3.19 14.55 -22.84
N THR A 51 -3.91 15.45 -22.19
CA THR A 51 -4.80 15.11 -21.08
C THR A 51 -6.23 15.00 -21.59
N VAL A 52 -6.96 13.96 -21.18
CA VAL A 52 -8.37 13.73 -21.53
C VAL A 52 -9.23 13.61 -20.27
N GLY A 53 -10.44 14.17 -20.31
CA GLY A 53 -11.43 14.05 -19.23
C GLY A 53 -12.46 12.93 -19.46
N ALA A 54 -12.54 12.42 -20.69
CA ALA A 54 -13.41 11.30 -21.04
C ALA A 54 -12.73 10.32 -22.01
N LEU A 55 -12.99 9.02 -21.85
CA LEU A 55 -12.50 7.97 -22.75
C LEU A 55 -12.94 8.17 -24.22
N ALA A 56 -14.09 8.81 -24.43
CA ALA A 56 -14.60 9.14 -25.76
C ALA A 56 -13.67 10.08 -26.54
N GLU A 57 -12.86 10.89 -25.84
CA GLU A 57 -11.89 11.80 -26.46
C GLU A 57 -10.67 11.08 -27.06
N ILE A 58 -10.41 9.85 -26.63
CA ILE A 58 -9.34 8.99 -27.17
C ILE A 58 -9.86 8.35 -28.44
N THR A 59 -9.33 8.74 -29.61
CA THR A 59 -9.84 8.28 -30.92
C THR A 59 -9.43 6.85 -31.27
N GLY A 60 -8.22 6.43 -30.89
CA GLY A 60 -7.71 5.09 -31.14
C GLY A 60 -8.41 4.03 -30.28
N LEU A 61 -9.04 3.03 -30.91
CA LEU A 61 -9.79 1.99 -30.20
C LEU A 61 -8.89 1.18 -29.23
N GLU A 62 -7.68 0.81 -29.64
CA GLU A 62 -6.75 0.05 -28.80
C GLU A 62 -6.19 0.86 -27.63
N LEU A 63 -5.89 2.15 -27.86
CA LEU A 63 -5.46 3.07 -26.81
C LEU A 63 -6.61 3.33 -25.82
N ARG A 64 -7.85 3.48 -26.32
CA ARG A 64 -9.04 3.61 -25.47
C ARG A 64 -9.27 2.34 -24.63
N ALA A 65 -9.06 1.15 -25.21
CA ALA A 65 -9.13 -0.10 -24.46
C ALA A 65 -8.03 -0.20 -23.39
N SER A 66 -6.83 0.32 -23.67
CA SER A 66 -5.73 0.37 -22.69
C SER A 66 -6.04 1.37 -21.56
N ALA A 67 -6.64 2.51 -21.89
CA ALA A 67 -7.13 3.48 -20.91
C ALA A 67 -8.28 2.91 -20.05
N GLN A 68 -9.17 2.12 -20.64
CA GLN A 68 -10.20 1.40 -19.87
C GLN A 68 -9.56 0.40 -18.91
N LYS A 69 -8.57 -0.38 -19.38
CA LYS A 69 -7.84 -1.33 -18.53
C LYS A 69 -7.11 -0.64 -17.37
N LEU A 70 -6.59 0.58 -17.58
CA LEU A 70 -5.99 1.40 -16.53
C LEU A 70 -7.02 1.70 -15.42
N ILE A 71 -8.20 2.19 -15.81
CA ILE A 71 -9.29 2.49 -14.89
C ILE A 71 -9.77 1.22 -14.15
N ASP A 72 -9.94 0.11 -14.87
CA ASP A 72 -10.38 -1.15 -14.29
C ASP A 72 -9.36 -1.66 -13.26
N THR A 73 -8.07 -1.61 -13.60
CA THR A 73 -6.96 -1.96 -12.68
C THR A 73 -7.01 -1.10 -11.41
N PHE A 74 -7.17 0.22 -11.56
CA PHE A 74 -7.26 1.13 -10.42
C PHE A 74 -8.40 0.75 -9.47
N TYR A 75 -9.60 0.50 -10.01
CA TYR A 75 -10.74 0.12 -9.17
C TYR A 75 -10.59 -1.26 -8.55
N GLU A 76 -9.99 -2.22 -9.26
CA GLU A 76 -9.70 -3.56 -8.73
C GLU A 76 -8.70 -3.48 -7.57
N ARG A 77 -7.59 -2.74 -7.75
CA ARG A 77 -6.60 -2.50 -6.68
C ARG A 77 -7.23 -1.79 -5.50
N THR A 78 -8.05 -0.76 -5.74
CA THR A 78 -8.75 -0.04 -4.65
C THR A 78 -9.70 -0.95 -3.87
N ALA A 79 -10.49 -1.77 -4.58
CA ALA A 79 -11.40 -2.73 -3.94
C ALA A 79 -10.63 -3.79 -3.13
N GLN A 80 -9.51 -4.29 -3.66
CA GLN A 80 -8.67 -5.25 -2.95
C GLN A 80 -8.03 -4.64 -1.70
N ALA A 81 -7.49 -3.42 -1.80
CA ALA A 81 -6.93 -2.69 -0.66
C ALA A 81 -7.99 -2.46 0.42
N GLN A 82 -9.21 -2.06 0.02
CA GLN A 82 -10.33 -1.88 0.96
C GLN A 82 -10.75 -3.19 1.62
N ALA A 83 -10.80 -4.30 0.87
CA ALA A 83 -11.11 -5.62 1.41
C ALA A 83 -10.06 -6.08 2.43
N ASN A 84 -8.78 -5.87 2.14
CA ASN A 84 -7.68 -6.21 3.04
C ASN A 84 -7.71 -5.35 4.32
N VAL A 85 -7.97 -4.05 4.21
CA VAL A 85 -8.17 -3.17 5.37
C VAL A 85 -9.36 -3.64 6.22
N HIS A 86 -10.50 -3.96 5.59
CA HIS A 86 -11.66 -4.48 6.32
C HIS A 86 -11.36 -5.80 7.03
N ALA A 87 -10.65 -6.72 6.39
CA ALA A 87 -10.25 -8.00 6.98
C ALA A 87 -9.34 -7.77 8.20
N PHE A 88 -8.33 -6.89 8.06
CA PHE A 88 -7.44 -6.53 9.17
C PHE A 88 -8.20 -5.91 10.34
N SER A 89 -9.08 -4.94 10.06
CA SER A 89 -9.89 -4.27 11.10
C SER A 89 -10.87 -5.22 11.80
N ALA A 90 -11.36 -6.25 11.11
CA ALA A 90 -12.19 -7.28 11.73
C ALA A 90 -11.39 -8.16 12.70
N THR A 91 -10.12 -8.46 12.39
CA THR A 91 -9.22 -9.21 13.28
C THR A 91 -8.73 -8.37 14.47
N VAL A 92 -8.57 -7.05 14.28
CA VAL A 92 -8.06 -6.13 15.30
C VAL A 92 -9.03 -4.96 15.53
N PRO A 93 -10.23 -5.20 16.11
CA PRO A 93 -11.25 -4.17 16.28
C PRO A 93 -10.87 -3.09 17.31
N ASP A 94 -10.00 -3.42 18.26
CA ASP A 94 -9.49 -2.57 19.35
C ASP A 94 -8.16 -1.88 19.01
N GLN A 95 -7.84 -1.75 17.72
CA GLN A 95 -6.56 -1.25 17.20
C GLN A 95 -6.06 0.02 17.90
N GLN A 96 -6.91 1.04 18.04
CA GLN A 96 -6.50 2.32 18.62
C GLN A 96 -6.04 2.14 20.07
N SER A 97 -6.79 1.38 20.88
CA SER A 97 -6.43 1.08 22.27
C SER A 97 -5.13 0.28 22.37
N LEU A 98 -4.91 -0.68 21.47
CA LEU A 98 -3.65 -1.43 21.40
C LEU A 98 -2.48 -0.52 21.05
N PHE A 99 -2.66 0.41 20.11
CA PHE A 99 -1.61 1.35 19.71
C PHE A 99 -1.28 2.34 20.83
N ASP A 100 -2.28 2.83 21.54
CA ASP A 100 -2.07 3.72 22.68
C ASP A 100 -1.34 2.99 23.82
N ARG A 101 -1.71 1.73 24.10
CA ARG A 101 -0.97 0.89 25.07
C ARG A 101 0.46 0.60 24.61
N LEU A 102 0.67 0.34 23.32
CA LEU A 102 2.02 0.16 22.75
C LEU A 102 2.88 1.41 22.94
N ARG A 103 2.34 2.61 22.70
CA ARG A 103 3.07 3.88 22.89
C ARG A 103 3.45 4.14 24.34
N VAL A 104 2.65 3.68 25.30
CA VAL A 104 2.97 3.76 26.72
C VAL A 104 4.04 2.74 27.10
N ALA A 105 3.91 1.50 26.64
CA ALA A 105 4.84 0.41 26.97
C ALA A 105 6.21 0.57 26.29
N VAL A 106 6.21 1.07 25.06
CA VAL A 106 7.39 1.41 24.27
C VAL A 106 7.15 2.83 23.77
N PRO A 107 7.91 3.84 24.23
CA PRO A 107 7.80 5.20 23.73
C PRO A 107 8.37 5.27 22.31
N CYS A 108 7.66 4.63 21.38
CA CYS A 108 7.94 4.58 19.96
C CYS A 108 7.67 5.95 19.35
N ASP A 109 8.59 6.38 18.49
CA ASP A 109 8.42 7.56 17.65
C ASP A 109 7.31 7.32 16.60
N VAL A 110 7.14 6.07 16.17
CA VAL A 110 6.10 5.68 15.20
C VAL A 110 5.44 4.37 15.59
N VAL A 111 4.10 4.40 15.64
CA VAL A 111 3.22 3.21 15.61
C VAL A 111 2.17 3.47 14.55
N ARG A 112 2.30 2.82 13.38
CA ARG A 112 1.38 3.03 12.26
C ARG A 112 1.14 1.75 11.47
N LEU A 113 -0.04 1.68 10.87
CA LEU A 113 -0.28 0.75 9.78
C LEU A 113 0.33 1.30 8.50
N VAL A 114 0.87 0.40 7.69
CA VAL A 114 1.42 0.70 6.36
C VAL A 114 0.74 -0.21 5.35
N MET A 115 0.54 0.25 4.13
CA MET A 115 0.07 -0.61 3.04
C MET A 115 1.27 -1.05 2.22
N ASP A 116 1.36 -2.36 1.97
CA ASP A 116 2.33 -2.91 1.02
C ASP A 116 1.79 -2.67 -0.40
N ASP A 117 2.53 -1.97 -1.24
CA ASP A 117 2.02 -1.51 -2.55
C ASP A 117 1.94 -2.64 -3.60
N GLU A 118 2.72 -3.72 -3.40
CA GLU A 118 2.72 -4.90 -4.27
C GLU A 118 1.53 -5.81 -3.96
N THR A 119 1.35 -6.15 -2.69
CA THR A 119 0.33 -7.10 -2.22
C THR A 119 -0.97 -6.43 -1.78
N LEU A 120 -0.97 -5.10 -1.63
CA LEU A 120 -2.08 -4.30 -1.10
C LEU A 120 -2.54 -4.72 0.30
N THR A 121 -1.66 -5.37 1.05
CA THR A 121 -1.93 -5.87 2.41
C THR A 121 -1.56 -4.84 3.46
N VAL A 122 -2.21 -4.92 4.63
CA VAL A 122 -1.98 -4.00 5.74
C VAL A 122 -0.86 -4.55 6.63
N GLY A 123 0.29 -3.89 6.65
CA GLY A 123 1.38 -4.18 7.58
C GLY A 123 1.38 -3.27 8.82
N LEU A 124 2.18 -3.63 9.81
CA LEU A 124 2.46 -2.81 10.99
C LEU A 124 3.91 -2.32 10.94
N GLN A 125 4.13 -1.03 11.16
CA GLN A 125 5.46 -0.46 11.34
C GLN A 125 5.59 0.14 12.75
N LEU A 126 6.61 -0.31 13.47
CA LEU A 126 7.02 0.22 14.77
C LEU A 126 8.42 0.81 14.63
N THR A 127 8.59 2.07 15.05
CA THR A 127 9.90 2.73 15.05
C THR A 127 10.18 3.31 16.42
N ALA A 128 11.37 3.05 16.94
CA ALA A 128 11.83 3.55 18.23
C ALA A 128 13.33 3.87 18.18
N THR A 129 13.75 4.83 18.98
CA THR A 129 15.15 5.28 19.08
C THR A 129 15.72 5.06 20.48
N GLY A 130 17.04 4.98 20.59
CA GLY A 130 17.73 4.95 21.88
C GLY A 130 17.24 3.83 22.82
N PRO A 131 16.97 4.11 24.11
CA PRO A 131 16.47 3.10 25.05
C PRO A 131 15.14 2.45 24.63
N ALA A 132 14.28 3.19 23.92
CA ALA A 132 13.00 2.67 23.45
C ALA A 132 13.17 1.56 22.39
N ALA A 133 14.23 1.62 21.59
CA ALA A 133 14.58 0.54 20.65
C ALA A 133 14.87 -0.78 21.40
N GLY A 134 15.59 -0.71 22.54
CA GLY A 134 15.83 -1.87 23.39
C GLY A 134 14.54 -2.43 24.00
N THR A 135 13.62 -1.56 24.44
CA THR A 135 12.30 -1.96 24.93
C THR A 135 11.46 -2.61 23.82
N LEU A 136 11.51 -2.07 22.60
CA LEU A 136 10.82 -2.64 21.43
C LEU A 136 11.33 -4.04 21.08
N LEU A 137 12.65 -4.24 21.08
CA LEU A 137 13.26 -5.55 20.87
C LEU A 137 12.84 -6.53 21.97
N THR A 138 12.85 -6.09 23.22
CA THR A 138 12.46 -6.92 24.37
C THR A 138 10.99 -7.32 24.30
N LEU A 139 10.11 -6.37 23.98
CA LEU A 139 8.68 -6.64 23.78
C LEU A 139 8.49 -7.66 22.65
N THR A 140 9.16 -7.46 21.52
CA THR A 140 9.02 -8.38 20.39
C THR A 140 9.62 -9.76 20.69
N ALA A 141 10.71 -9.84 21.45
CA ALA A 141 11.32 -11.12 21.84
C ALA A 141 10.39 -11.96 22.75
N ARG A 142 9.48 -11.32 23.49
CA ARG A 142 8.45 -12.02 24.26
C ARG A 142 7.34 -12.61 23.40
N TRP A 143 7.16 -12.11 22.17
CA TRP A 143 6.15 -12.64 21.26
C TRP A 143 6.62 -14.00 20.72
N PRO A 144 5.86 -15.11 20.94
CA PRO A 144 6.26 -16.44 20.48
C PRO A 144 6.44 -16.54 18.96
N GLY A 145 5.74 -15.67 18.21
CA GLY A 145 5.86 -15.60 16.75
C GLY A 145 7.16 -14.97 16.25
N SER A 146 8.04 -14.48 17.13
CA SER A 146 9.29 -13.80 16.77
C SER A 146 10.50 -14.73 16.59
N ALA A 147 10.39 -15.99 16.98
CA ALA A 147 11.49 -16.96 16.96
C ALA A 147 11.32 -17.96 15.81
N THR A 148 12.23 -17.90 14.83
CA THR A 148 12.54 -19.04 13.97
C THR A 148 13.96 -19.50 14.27
N ALA A 149 14.26 -20.78 14.01
CA ALA A 149 15.57 -21.39 14.30
C ALA A 149 16.75 -20.64 13.62
N ASP A 150 16.47 -19.88 12.56
CA ASP A 150 17.45 -19.11 11.80
C ASP A 150 17.43 -17.59 12.10
N GLY A 151 16.66 -17.15 13.11
CA GLY A 151 16.55 -15.74 13.53
C GLY A 151 15.78 -14.82 12.57
N ARG A 152 15.37 -15.32 11.40
CA ARG A 152 14.50 -14.62 10.43
C ARG A 152 13.08 -15.14 10.51
N THR A 153 12.19 -14.39 11.14
CA THR A 153 10.77 -14.67 11.05
C THR A 153 10.28 -14.18 9.70
N SER A 154 9.84 -15.10 8.83
CA SER A 154 9.18 -14.74 7.57
C SER A 154 8.02 -13.78 7.88
N GLY A 155 8.01 -12.63 7.19
CA GLY A 155 7.02 -11.57 7.42
C GLY A 155 7.39 -10.52 8.46
N VAL A 156 8.58 -10.61 9.09
CA VAL A 156 9.08 -9.56 10.01
C VAL A 156 10.45 -9.09 9.56
N THR A 157 10.59 -7.80 9.26
CA THR A 157 11.88 -7.17 8.99
C THR A 157 12.27 -6.25 10.14
N LYS A 158 13.56 -6.24 10.45
CA LYS A 158 14.16 -5.40 11.49
C LYS A 158 15.33 -4.66 10.85
N ASP A 159 15.31 -3.35 10.97
CA ASP A 159 16.32 -2.46 10.42
C ASP A 159 16.77 -1.51 11.52
N LEU A 160 18.08 -1.46 11.79
CA LEU A 160 18.68 -0.55 12.75
C LEU A 160 19.64 0.33 11.97
N ASP A 161 19.32 1.61 11.85
CA ASP A 161 20.19 2.55 11.16
C ASP A 161 21.36 3.01 12.04
N ASP A 162 22.33 3.69 11.41
CA ASP A 162 23.57 4.15 12.05
C ASP A 162 23.31 5.17 13.18
N ASP A 163 22.14 5.82 13.18
CA ASP A 163 21.69 6.75 14.22
C ASP A 163 21.02 6.04 15.41
N GLY A 164 20.94 4.70 15.37
CA GLY A 164 20.36 3.89 16.44
C GLY A 164 18.83 3.89 16.45
N ARG A 165 18.19 4.22 15.32
CA ARG A 165 16.73 4.10 15.15
C ARG A 165 16.40 2.71 14.64
N LEU A 166 15.66 1.97 15.46
CA LEU A 166 15.13 0.67 15.11
C LEU A 166 13.78 0.82 14.41
N THR A 167 13.66 0.29 13.20
CA THR A 167 12.40 0.12 12.49
C THR A 167 12.09 -1.37 12.34
N MET A 168 10.92 -1.77 12.85
CA MET A 168 10.38 -3.11 12.70
C MET A 168 9.15 -3.06 11.81
N ARG A 169 9.09 -3.90 10.78
CA ARG A 169 7.92 -4.04 9.92
C ARG A 169 7.41 -5.46 9.98
N PHE A 170 6.10 -5.58 10.10
CA PHE A 170 5.37 -6.85 10.10
C PHE A 170 4.46 -6.82 8.88
N ASP A 171 4.47 -7.90 8.10
CA ASP A 171 3.42 -8.14 7.10
C ASP A 171 2.06 -8.31 7.79
N GLN A 172 0.99 -8.40 7.02
CA GLN A 172 -0.36 -8.48 7.57
C GLN A 172 -0.56 -9.65 8.53
N THR A 173 -0.11 -10.85 8.15
CA THR A 173 -0.28 -12.05 8.98
C THR A 173 0.44 -11.89 10.32
N ARG A 174 1.67 -11.35 10.29
CA ARG A 174 2.50 -11.13 11.47
C ARG A 174 1.99 -9.97 12.31
N ALA A 175 1.47 -8.92 11.69
CA ALA A 175 0.86 -7.79 12.39
C ALA A 175 -0.39 -8.25 13.16
N GLU A 176 -1.29 -8.99 12.52
CA GLU A 176 -2.49 -9.54 13.16
C GLU A 176 -2.13 -10.46 14.32
N ALA A 177 -1.18 -11.38 14.13
CA ALA A 177 -0.74 -12.31 15.16
C ALA A 177 -0.02 -11.61 16.32
N PHE A 178 0.82 -10.59 16.03
CA PHE A 178 1.48 -9.79 17.06
C PHE A 178 0.48 -8.99 17.88
N LEU A 179 -0.46 -8.28 17.24
CA LEU A 179 -1.45 -7.46 17.93
C LEU A 179 -2.44 -8.31 18.73
N THR A 180 -2.80 -9.49 18.20
CA THR A 180 -3.63 -10.45 18.93
C THR A 180 -2.93 -10.97 20.18
N TRP A 181 -1.67 -11.40 20.06
CA TRP A 181 -0.89 -11.79 21.24
C TRP A 181 -0.70 -10.63 22.22
N TYR A 182 -0.41 -9.43 21.70
CA TYR A 182 -0.17 -8.26 22.51
C TYR A 182 -1.42 -7.90 23.32
N ARG A 183 -2.62 -8.00 22.73
CA ARG A 183 -3.91 -7.79 23.40
C ARG A 183 -3.98 -8.50 24.75
N ASP A 184 -3.57 -9.77 24.77
CA ASP A 184 -3.62 -10.65 25.96
C ASP A 184 -2.44 -10.46 26.92
N GLN A 185 -1.48 -9.59 26.60
CA GLN A 185 -0.39 -9.27 27.51
C GLN A 185 -0.85 -8.34 28.64
N PRO A 186 -0.39 -8.58 29.89
CA PRO A 186 -0.63 -7.71 31.02
C PRO A 186 0.07 -6.35 30.86
#